data_AF-A0A9D6NF37-F1
#
_entry.id   AF-A0A9D6NF37-F1
#
_cell.length_a   1.000
_cell.length_b   1.000
_cell.length_c   1.000
_cell.angle_alpha   90.00
_cell.angle_beta   90.00
_cell.angle_gamma   90.00
#
_symmetry.space_group_name_H-M   'P 1'
#
loop_
_entity.id
_entity.type
_entity.pdbx_description
1 polymer ?
#
loop_
_entity_poly.entity_id
_entity_poly.type
_entity_poly.pdbx_seq_one_letter_code
_entity_poly.pdbx_strand_id
1 'polypeptide(L)'
;MTAYTSADHFHFSEDYVEEAFEEQLDFEGAPVDPENPGFASLLTALYLARDGDLGAEVLRAYHSALTQRLQEARRQLADIRVPEEIWQQVAPAVAATQAMLDELADSLDLLADHVATGRGEALEEAIVRLEGVHDELRAAF
;
A
#
# COMPACT_ATOMS: atom_id res chain seq x y z
N MET A 1 -26.57 37.84 27.67
CA MET A 1 -25.37 36.99 27.72
C MET A 1 -25.78 35.65 27.17
N THR A 2 -25.57 35.44 25.88
CA THR A 2 -26.02 34.23 25.17
C THR A 2 -24.75 33.52 24.72
N ALA A 3 -24.53 32.30 25.22
CA ALA A 3 -23.39 31.47 24.87
C ALA A 3 -23.57 30.96 23.44
N TYR A 4 -22.63 31.29 22.56
CA TYR A 4 -22.45 30.61 21.28
C TYR A 4 -21.44 29.49 21.49
N THR A 5 -21.94 28.26 21.61
CA THR A 5 -21.12 27.07 21.41
C THR A 5 -21.23 26.72 19.93
N SER A 6 -20.30 27.22 19.12
CA SER A 6 -20.08 26.68 17.78
C SER A 6 -19.29 25.39 17.95
N ALA A 7 -20.01 24.27 18.07
CA ALA A 7 -19.46 22.98 17.71
C ALA A 7 -19.38 22.97 16.19
N ASP A 8 -18.20 23.31 15.66
CA ASP A 8 -17.88 23.20 14.25
C ASP A 8 -18.04 21.73 13.85
N HIS A 9 -19.11 21.47 13.10
CA HIS A 9 -19.33 20.21 12.40
C HIS A 9 -18.22 20.08 11.36
N PHE A 10 -17.18 19.29 11.66
CA PHE A 10 -16.35 18.70 10.63
C PHE A 10 -17.20 17.71 9.84
N HIS A 11 -17.87 18.21 8.81
CA HIS A 11 -18.45 17.38 7.76
C HIS A 11 -17.27 16.92 6.89
N PHE A 12 -16.67 15.78 7.23
CA PHE A 12 -15.93 15.02 6.22
C PHE A 12 -17.00 14.55 5.24
N SER A 13 -17.10 15.22 4.09
CA SER A 13 -17.92 14.74 2.98
C SER A 13 -17.35 13.39 2.55
N GLU A 14 -18.11 12.32 2.76
CA GLU A 14 -17.77 10.95 2.37
C GLU A 14 -17.35 10.90 0.88
N ASP A 15 -17.95 11.74 0.03
CA ASP A 15 -17.60 11.90 -1.39
C ASP A 15 -16.13 12.28 -1.67
N TYR A 16 -15.46 13.04 -0.79
CA TYR A 16 -14.06 13.44 -1.01
C TYR A 16 -13.05 12.33 -0.66
N VAL A 17 -13.48 11.37 0.16
CA VAL A 17 -12.68 10.19 0.49
C VAL A 17 -12.89 9.13 -0.58
N GLU A 18 -14.09 8.98 -1.12
CA GLU A 18 -14.38 8.03 -2.21
C GLU A 18 -13.63 8.39 -3.52
N GLU A 19 -13.73 9.62 -4.03
CA GLU A 19 -13.05 10.01 -5.29
C GLU A 19 -11.51 9.92 -5.20
N ALA A 20 -10.93 10.27 -4.05
CA ALA A 20 -9.49 10.18 -3.84
C ALA A 20 -8.99 8.73 -3.68
N PHE A 21 -9.85 7.80 -3.26
CA PHE A 21 -9.54 6.38 -3.15
C PHE A 21 -9.80 5.64 -4.46
N GLU A 22 -10.87 5.95 -5.21
CA GLU A 22 -11.16 5.33 -6.51
C GLU A 22 -10.10 5.66 -7.58
N GLU A 23 -9.59 6.90 -7.65
CA GLU A 23 -8.48 7.23 -8.56
C GLU A 23 -7.12 6.67 -8.11
N GLN A 24 -6.99 6.20 -6.86
CA GLN A 24 -5.73 5.65 -6.31
C GLN A 24 -5.63 4.12 -6.34
N LEU A 25 -6.73 3.41 -6.64
CA LEU A 25 -6.77 1.95 -6.65
C LEU A 25 -6.81 1.36 -8.08
N ASP A 26 -6.35 2.10 -9.10
CA ASP A 26 -6.04 1.50 -10.40
C ASP A 26 -4.69 0.77 -10.34
N PHE A 27 -4.69 -0.38 -9.68
CA PHE A 27 -3.51 -1.22 -9.51
C PHE A 27 -3.05 -1.96 -10.78
N GLU A 28 -3.92 -2.05 -11.78
CA GLU A 28 -3.63 -2.74 -13.05
C GLU A 28 -3.11 -1.75 -14.10
N GLY A 29 -3.55 -0.50 -14.06
CA GLY A 29 -3.23 0.55 -15.03
C GLY A 29 -2.35 1.69 -14.53
N ALA A 30 -1.99 1.73 -13.23
CA ALA A 30 -1.16 2.80 -12.68
C ALA A 30 0.18 2.92 -13.44
N PRO A 31 0.52 4.14 -13.92
CA PRO A 31 1.73 4.34 -14.71
C PRO A 31 2.98 4.05 -13.88
N VAL A 32 3.95 3.37 -14.48
CA VAL A 32 5.25 3.13 -13.86
C VAL A 32 6.07 4.41 -13.91
N ASP A 33 6.38 4.95 -12.74
CA ASP A 33 7.21 6.13 -12.57
C ASP A 33 8.37 5.82 -11.60
N PRO A 34 9.61 5.63 -12.10
CA PRO A 34 10.77 5.37 -11.25
C PRO A 34 11.15 6.57 -10.36
N GLU A 35 10.73 7.79 -10.70
CA GLU A 35 10.97 8.98 -9.88
C GLU A 35 9.93 9.14 -8.77
N ASN A 36 8.76 8.53 -8.93
CA ASN A 36 7.72 8.44 -7.91
C ASN A 36 7.12 7.03 -7.78
N PRO A 37 7.89 6.04 -7.28
CA PRO A 37 7.40 4.66 -7.20
C PRO A 37 6.24 4.55 -6.21
N GLY A 38 5.09 4.01 -6.63
CA GLY A 38 3.92 3.80 -5.77
C GLY A 38 3.52 2.32 -5.66
N PHE A 39 2.88 1.93 -4.55
CA PHE A 39 2.32 0.57 -4.40
C PHE A 39 1.29 0.26 -5.49
N ALA A 40 0.48 1.24 -5.90
CA ALA A 40 -0.46 1.12 -7.02
C ALA A 40 0.23 0.70 -8.33
N SER A 41 1.37 1.33 -8.65
CA SER A 41 2.15 1.04 -9.86
C SER A 41 3.11 -0.15 -9.74
N LEU A 42 3.26 -0.75 -8.55
CA LEU A 42 4.24 -1.81 -8.32
C LEU A 42 3.90 -3.07 -9.13
N LEU A 43 2.63 -3.48 -9.14
CA LEU A 43 2.20 -4.67 -9.89
C LEU A 43 2.43 -4.49 -11.40
N THR A 44 2.06 -3.33 -11.96
CA THR A 44 2.37 -2.98 -13.35
C THR A 44 3.88 -3.03 -13.62
N ALA A 45 4.71 -2.52 -12.71
CA ALA A 45 6.17 -2.60 -12.84
C ALA A 45 6.68 -4.05 -12.85
N LEU A 46 6.11 -4.94 -12.02
CA LEU A 46 6.51 -6.35 -12.02
C LEU A 46 6.09 -7.07 -13.31
N TYR A 47 4.90 -6.79 -13.87
CA TYR A 47 4.51 -7.34 -15.16
C TYR A 47 5.44 -6.89 -16.29
N LEU A 48 5.79 -5.60 -16.35
CA LEU A 48 6.74 -5.10 -17.35
C LEU A 48 8.13 -5.72 -17.18
N ALA A 49 8.56 -5.97 -15.94
CA ALA A 49 9.81 -6.68 -15.68
C ALA A 49 9.79 -8.14 -16.15
N ARG A 50 8.67 -8.84 -15.92
CA ARG A 50 8.46 -10.22 -16.39
C ARG A 50 8.53 -10.30 -17.91
N ASP A 51 7.93 -9.32 -18.59
CA ASP A 51 7.89 -9.27 -20.05
C ASP A 51 9.23 -8.79 -20.66
N GLY A 52 10.18 -8.37 -19.83
CA GLY A 52 11.52 -7.92 -20.22
C GLY A 52 11.59 -6.44 -20.64
N ASP A 53 10.49 -5.70 -20.46
CA ASP A 53 10.34 -4.30 -20.84
C ASP A 53 10.78 -3.33 -19.74
N LEU A 54 11.08 -3.83 -18.54
CA LEU A 54 11.56 -3.04 -17.41
C LEU A 54 12.92 -3.53 -16.88
N GLY A 55 13.86 -2.60 -16.74
CA GLY A 55 15.20 -2.89 -16.25
C GLY A 55 15.28 -3.02 -14.73
N ALA A 56 16.25 -3.80 -14.25
CA ALA A 56 16.49 -4.02 -12.82
C ALA A 56 16.84 -2.75 -12.02
N GLU A 57 17.31 -1.68 -12.67
CA GLU A 57 17.53 -0.37 -12.03
C GLU A 57 16.19 0.25 -11.56
N VAL A 58 15.13 0.12 -12.35
CA VAL A 58 13.79 0.63 -11.99
C VAL A 58 13.23 -0.17 -10.81
N LEU A 59 13.35 -1.50 -10.85
CA LEU A 59 12.93 -2.36 -9.74
C LEU A 59 13.68 -2.04 -8.43
N ARG A 60 14.96 -1.67 -8.52
CA ARG A 60 15.73 -1.19 -7.35
C ARG A 60 15.19 0.13 -6.80
N ALA A 61 14.80 1.07 -7.66
CA ALA A 61 14.18 2.32 -7.23
C ALA A 61 12.84 2.07 -6.52
N TYR A 62 12.00 1.20 -7.08
CA TYR A 62 10.75 0.74 -6.49
C TYR A 62 10.97 0.11 -5.12
N HIS A 63 11.87 -0.88 -5.02
CA HIS A 63 12.21 -1.52 -3.75
C HIS A 63 12.64 -0.48 -2.71
N SER A 64 13.64 0.36 -3.03
CA SER A 64 14.15 1.35 -2.07
C SER A 64 13.09 2.33 -1.57
N ALA A 65 12.27 2.88 -2.48
CA ALA A 65 11.27 3.87 -2.12
C ALA A 65 10.12 3.25 -1.30
N LEU A 66 9.63 2.08 -1.72
CA LEU A 66 8.49 1.43 -1.09
C LEU A 66 8.86 0.82 0.27
N THR A 67 10.06 0.27 0.44
CA THR A 67 10.54 -0.19 1.76
C THR A 67 10.55 0.95 2.77
N GLN A 68 11.00 2.15 2.39
CA GLN A 68 10.98 3.31 3.29
C GLN A 68 9.55 3.73 3.66
N ARG A 69 8.63 3.79 2.67
CA ARG A 69 7.22 4.13 2.91
C ARG A 69 6.53 3.10 3.80
N LEU A 70 6.86 1.81 3.64
CA LEU A 70 6.32 0.73 4.45
C LEU A 70 6.78 0.81 5.90
N GLN A 71 8.07 1.11 6.12
CA GLN A 71 8.60 1.35 7.46
C GLN A 71 7.92 2.55 8.14
N GLU A 72 7.71 3.63 7.37
CA GLU A 72 6.98 4.80 7.86
C GLU A 72 5.53 4.45 8.24
N ALA A 73 4.81 3.74 7.38
CA ALA A 73 3.43 3.32 7.63
C ALA A 73 3.33 2.43 8.88
N ARG A 74 4.25 1.48 9.05
CA ARG A 74 4.32 0.64 10.27
C ARG A 74 4.57 1.46 11.52
N ARG A 75 5.47 2.45 11.45
CA ARG A 75 5.73 3.35 12.59
C ARG A 75 4.48 4.16 12.94
N GLN A 76 3.82 4.74 11.93
CA GLN A 76 2.59 5.50 12.13
C GLN A 76 1.49 4.65 12.76
N LEU A 77 1.32 3.41 12.30
CA LEU A 77 0.36 2.46 12.86
C LEU A 77 0.68 2.11 14.32
N ALA A 78 1.95 1.93 14.66
CA ALA A 78 2.40 1.66 16.02
C ALA A 78 2.24 2.87 16.97
N ASP A 79 2.30 4.09 16.42
CA ASP A 79 2.12 5.33 17.18
C ASP A 79 0.65 5.70 17.41
N ILE A 80 -0.31 5.02 16.76
CA ILE A 80 -1.74 5.25 16.97
C ILE A 80 -2.10 4.92 18.42
N ARG A 81 -2.50 5.95 19.17
CA ARG A 81 -3.03 5.78 20.53
C ARG A 81 -4.53 5.63 20.49
N VAL A 82 -4.98 4.40 20.68
CA VAL A 82 -6.39 4.08 20.79
C VAL A 82 -6.79 4.03 22.27
N PRO A 83 -7.85 4.74 22.69
CA PRO A 83 -8.46 4.56 24.01
C PRO A 83 -8.93 3.12 24.26
N GLU A 84 -8.74 2.61 25.47
CA GLU A 84 -9.07 1.22 25.83
C GLU A 84 -10.56 0.89 25.58
N GLU A 85 -11.42 1.89 25.73
CA GLU A 85 -12.87 1.78 25.56
C GLU A 85 -13.30 1.41 24.14
N ILE A 86 -12.50 1.77 23.13
CA ILE A 86 -12.78 1.47 21.72
C ILE A 86 -11.81 0.46 21.12
N TRP A 87 -10.79 0.01 21.87
CA TRP A 87 -9.78 -0.93 21.38
C TRP A 87 -10.39 -2.19 20.79
N GLN A 88 -11.39 -2.79 21.44
CA GLN A 88 -12.06 -4.00 20.94
C GLN A 88 -12.75 -3.79 19.58
N GLN A 89 -13.13 -2.56 19.24
CA GLN A 89 -13.79 -2.23 17.97
C GLN A 89 -12.77 -2.02 16.84
N VAL A 90 -11.61 -1.44 17.16
CA VAL A 90 -10.57 -1.10 16.15
C VAL A 90 -9.46 -2.13 16.04
N ALA A 91 -9.25 -2.99 17.05
CA ALA A 91 -8.20 -4.00 17.06
C ALA A 91 -8.24 -4.93 15.82
N PRO A 92 -9.41 -5.37 15.32
CA PRO A 92 -9.47 -6.14 14.08
C PRO A 92 -8.96 -5.37 12.86
N ALA A 93 -9.31 -4.09 12.75
CA ALA A 93 -8.86 -3.23 11.65
C ALA A 93 -7.34 -2.99 11.72
N VAL A 94 -6.80 -2.70 12.91
CA VAL A 94 -5.34 -2.56 13.12
C VAL A 94 -4.60 -3.85 12.75
N ALA A 95 -5.11 -5.01 13.16
CA ALA A 95 -4.51 -6.30 12.83
C ALA A 95 -4.55 -6.58 11.32
N ALA A 96 -5.65 -6.25 10.64
CA ALA A 96 -5.76 -6.38 9.19
C ALA A 96 -4.77 -5.46 8.46
N THR A 97 -4.63 -4.20 8.90
CA THR A 97 -3.63 -3.28 8.33
C THR A 97 -2.20 -3.79 8.57
N GLN A 98 -1.90 -4.36 9.75
CA GLN A 98 -0.59 -4.96 10.01
C GLN A 98 -0.31 -6.12 9.06
N ALA A 99 -1.25 -7.04 8.90
CA ALA A 99 -1.11 -8.18 7.99
C ALA A 99 -0.86 -7.71 6.54
N MET A 100 -1.61 -6.71 6.07
CA MET A 100 -1.40 -6.13 4.74
C MET A 100 0.00 -5.51 4.60
N LEU A 101 0.49 -4.78 5.62
CA LEU A 101 1.84 -4.23 5.62
C LEU A 101 2.93 -5.32 5.71
N ASP A 102 2.61 -6.50 6.23
CA ASP A 102 3.50 -7.67 6.22
C ASP A 102 3.56 -8.31 4.84
N GLU A 103 2.43 -8.54 4.19
CA GLU A 103 2.40 -9.07 2.81
C GLU A 103 3.12 -8.15 1.81
N LEU A 104 2.90 -6.83 1.92
CA LEU A 104 3.63 -5.87 1.08
C LEU A 104 5.14 -5.90 1.32
N ALA A 105 5.60 -6.19 2.54
CA ALA A 105 7.03 -6.31 2.83
C ALA A 105 7.61 -7.59 2.22
N ASP A 106 6.90 -8.71 2.36
CA ASP A 106 7.30 -9.98 1.76
C ASP A 106 7.42 -9.87 0.23
N SER A 107 6.48 -9.19 -0.43
CA SER A 107 6.56 -8.93 -1.88
C SER A 107 7.77 -8.08 -2.27
N LEU A 108 8.17 -7.11 -1.43
CA LEU A 108 9.37 -6.31 -1.67
C LEU A 108 10.66 -7.15 -1.44
N ASP A 109 10.66 -8.07 -0.48
CA ASP A 109 11.79 -8.98 -0.26
C ASP A 109 11.97 -9.94 -1.45
N LEU A 110 10.87 -10.45 -2.02
CA LEU A 110 10.89 -11.25 -3.25
C LEU A 110 11.40 -10.45 -4.45
N LEU A 111 10.99 -9.19 -4.57
CA LEU A 111 11.52 -8.26 -5.57
C LEU A 111 13.03 -8.07 -5.42
N ALA A 112 13.52 -7.90 -4.18
CA ALA A 112 14.94 -7.78 -3.90
C ALA A 112 15.72 -9.05 -4.28
N ASP A 113 15.17 -10.24 -4.00
CA ASP A 113 15.77 -11.51 -4.41
C ASP A 113 15.82 -11.65 -5.94
N HIS A 114 14.75 -11.30 -6.64
CA HIS A 114 14.73 -11.27 -8.10
C HIS A 114 15.82 -10.34 -8.66
N VAL A 115 15.93 -9.11 -8.13
CA VAL A 115 16.95 -8.15 -8.56
C VAL A 115 18.37 -8.66 -8.30
N ALA A 116 18.60 -9.35 -7.18
CA ALA A 116 19.92 -9.84 -6.79
C ALA A 116 20.34 -11.09 -7.59
N THR A 117 19.39 -11.98 -7.90
CA THR A 117 19.67 -13.31 -8.45
C THR A 117 19.28 -13.46 -9.92
N GLY A 118 18.43 -12.57 -10.45
CA GLY A 118 17.81 -12.66 -11.77
C GLY A 118 16.79 -13.80 -11.90
N ARG A 119 16.36 -14.42 -10.80
CA ARG A 119 15.44 -15.58 -10.83
C ARG A 119 14.01 -15.12 -11.09
N GLY A 120 13.40 -15.62 -12.16
CA GLY A 120 12.00 -15.33 -12.48
C GLY A 120 11.01 -15.86 -11.44
N GLU A 121 11.33 -16.95 -10.73
CA GLU A 121 10.43 -17.53 -9.71
C GLU A 121 10.07 -16.55 -8.60
N ALA A 122 11.05 -15.77 -8.10
CA ALA A 122 10.80 -14.75 -7.07
C ALA A 122 9.94 -13.60 -7.60
N LEU A 123 10.08 -13.25 -8.88
CA LEU A 123 9.25 -12.24 -9.53
C LEU A 123 7.80 -12.71 -9.67
N GLU A 124 7.59 -13.95 -10.12
CA GLU A 124 6.26 -14.55 -10.23
C GLU A 124 5.58 -14.67 -8.87
N GLU A 125 6.32 -15.07 -7.82
CA GLU A 125 5.76 -15.12 -6.47
C GLU A 125 5.38 -13.72 -5.96
N ALA A 126 6.19 -12.70 -6.23
CA ALA A 126 5.88 -11.32 -5.88
C ALA A 126 4.62 -10.81 -6.58
N ILE A 127 4.42 -11.17 -7.85
CA ILE A 127 3.23 -10.85 -8.64
C ILE A 127 1.99 -11.49 -8.00
N VAL A 128 2.00 -12.81 -7.79
CA VAL A 128 0.84 -13.54 -7.24
C VAL A 128 0.44 -12.99 -5.86
N ARG A 129 1.41 -12.65 -5.01
CA ARG A 129 1.13 -12.07 -3.70
C ARG A 129 0.49 -10.69 -3.80
N LEU A 130 1.02 -9.81 -4.66
CA LEU A 130 0.45 -8.47 -4.85
C LEU A 130 -0.94 -8.51 -5.47
N GLU A 131 -1.20 -9.42 -6.41
CA GLU A 131 -2.55 -9.68 -6.93
C GLU A 131 -3.51 -10.05 -5.77
N GLY A 132 -3.09 -10.93 -4.87
CA GLY A 132 -3.87 -11.29 -3.68
C GLY A 132 -4.17 -10.12 -2.76
N VAL A 133 -3.17 -9.28 -2.45
CA VAL A 133 -3.34 -8.06 -1.65
C VAL A 133 -4.32 -7.08 -2.32
N HIS A 134 -4.24 -6.93 -3.64
CA HIS A 134 -5.14 -6.05 -4.40
C HIS A 134 -6.57 -6.56 -4.41
N ASP A 135 -6.77 -7.87 -4.58
CA ASP A 135 -8.10 -8.49 -4.52
C ASP A 135 -8.74 -8.34 -3.14
N GLU A 136 -7.95 -8.51 -2.07
CA GLU A 136 -8.41 -8.29 -0.70
C GLU A 136 -8.82 -6.83 -0.46
N LEU A 137 -8.02 -5.86 -0.93
CA LEU A 137 -8.36 -4.44 -0.85
C LEU A 137 -9.63 -4.12 -1.61
N ARG A 138 -9.75 -4.62 -2.85
CA ARG A 138 -10.94 -4.41 -3.68
C ARG A 138 -12.20 -5.02 -3.07
N ALA A 139 -12.09 -6.10 -2.30
CA ALA A 139 -13.23 -6.71 -1.60
C ALA A 139 -13.61 -5.98 -0.31
N ALA A 140 -12.72 -5.16 0.24
CA ALA A 140 -12.94 -4.41 1.48
C ALA A 140 -13.66 -3.06 1.28
N PHE A 141 -13.72 -2.57 0.03
CA PHE A 141 -14.41 -1.33 -0.39
C PHE A 141 -15.54 -1.66 -1.36
#